data_AF-A0A3B9N0W3-F1
#
_entry.id   AF-A0A3B9N0W3-F1
#
_cell.length_a   1.000
_cell.length_b   1.000
_cell.length_c   1.000
_cell.angle_alpha   90.00
_cell.angle_beta   90.00
_cell.angle_gamma   90.00
#
_symmetry.space_group_name_H-M   'P 1'
#
loop_
_entity.id
_entity.type
_entity.pdbx_description
1 polymer ?
#
loop_
_entity_poly.entity_id
_entity_poly.type
_entity_poly.pdbx_seq_one_letter_code
_entity_poly.pdbx_strand_id
1 'polypeptide(L)'
;MMTNLFKALADFQQEVPVIHKGTQGYGYSYADLPTIFEVINPLLKKYGLGFTQLINGQSIKTIIFHIESGETLESTTDIPQNVALAKMNDFQVLGSAITYLRRYSLSSALGLVTDIDNDASGEQLKKEPINVAKNEPTDWINLFDKQGNETIAFTNLSKAIADGKTYTLKSIREKYKVSKQAEKDLLEHFNIS
;
A
#
# COMPACT_ATOMS: atom_id res chain seq x y z
N MET A 1 -12.44 -36.45 -11.09
CA MET A 1 -11.82 -36.32 -9.75
C MET A 1 -11.38 -34.89 -9.59
N MET A 2 -11.55 -34.29 -8.41
CA MET A 2 -11.03 -32.95 -8.14
C MET A 2 -9.49 -33.00 -8.15
N THR A 3 -8.83 -32.05 -8.81
CA THR A 3 -7.36 -31.99 -8.85
C THR A 3 -6.85 -31.75 -7.42
N ASN A 4 -5.70 -32.33 -7.06
CA ASN A 4 -5.15 -32.19 -5.71
C ASN A 4 -4.85 -30.71 -5.41
N LEU A 5 -4.41 -29.97 -6.42
CA LEU A 5 -4.25 -28.52 -6.37
C LEU A 5 -5.53 -27.80 -5.95
N PHE A 6 -6.68 -28.06 -6.60
CA PHE A 6 -7.91 -27.35 -6.25
C PHE A 6 -8.45 -27.76 -4.88
N LYS A 7 -8.19 -29.00 -4.44
CA LYS A 7 -8.50 -29.40 -3.07
C LYS A 7 -7.67 -28.61 -2.06
N ALA A 8 -6.35 -28.59 -2.22
CA ALA A 8 -5.45 -27.86 -1.34
C ALA A 8 -5.74 -26.35 -1.36
N LEU A 9 -6.04 -25.78 -2.52
CA LEU A 9 -6.40 -24.37 -2.67
C LEU A 9 -7.72 -24.04 -1.96
N ALA A 10 -8.74 -24.90 -2.10
CA ALA A 10 -10.01 -24.71 -1.40
C ALA A 10 -9.83 -24.75 0.12
N ASP A 11 -9.08 -25.74 0.63
CA ASP A 11 -8.81 -25.87 2.07
C ASP A 11 -7.99 -24.68 2.60
N PHE A 12 -7.00 -24.22 1.84
CA PHE A 12 -6.24 -23.00 2.12
C PHE A 12 -7.16 -21.77 2.25
N GLN A 13 -8.06 -21.58 1.28
CA GLN A 13 -8.96 -20.42 1.25
C GLN A 13 -9.93 -20.37 2.44
N GLN A 14 -10.30 -21.51 3.01
CA GLN A 14 -11.16 -21.54 4.20
C GLN A 14 -10.46 -21.03 5.48
N GLU A 15 -9.13 -21.09 5.53
CA GLU A 15 -8.35 -20.66 6.70
C GLU A 15 -7.71 -19.28 6.57
N VAL A 16 -7.64 -18.74 5.35
CA VAL A 16 -7.11 -17.38 5.13
C VAL A 16 -8.10 -16.38 5.74
N PRO A 17 -7.70 -15.60 6.76
CA PRO A 17 -8.53 -14.52 7.27
C PRO A 17 -8.58 -13.38 6.24
N VAL A 18 -9.55 -12.50 6.39
CA VAL A 18 -9.50 -11.22 5.67
C VAL A 18 -8.24 -10.47 6.07
N ILE A 19 -7.43 -10.06 5.09
CA ILE A 19 -6.12 -9.45 5.33
C ILE A 19 -6.30 -7.94 5.35
N HIS A 20 -6.53 -7.37 6.53
CA HIS A 20 -6.70 -5.92 6.72
C HIS A 20 -5.47 -5.30 7.37
N LYS A 21 -4.81 -4.34 6.68
CA LYS A 21 -3.81 -3.44 7.30
C LYS A 21 -3.46 -2.22 6.41
N GLY A 22 -3.78 -1.02 6.88
CA GLY A 22 -2.77 0.00 7.17
C GLY A 22 -2.40 1.10 6.17
N THR A 23 -2.79 1.11 4.89
CA THR A 23 -2.50 2.26 4.01
C THR A 23 -3.70 3.22 3.95
N GLN A 24 -3.76 4.18 4.87
CA GLN A 24 -4.76 5.25 4.82
C GLN A 24 -4.37 6.30 3.76
N GLY A 25 -4.94 6.20 2.57
CA GLY A 25 -4.84 7.22 1.52
C GLY A 25 -6.01 7.14 0.55
N TYR A 26 -6.67 8.28 0.27
CA TYR A 26 -7.75 8.41 -0.72
C TYR A 26 -8.93 7.42 -0.59
N GLY A 27 -9.44 7.19 0.62
CA GLY A 27 -10.73 6.49 0.82
C GLY A 27 -10.71 4.97 0.67
N TYR A 28 -9.57 4.38 0.31
CA TYR A 28 -9.36 2.93 0.20
C TYR A 28 -8.14 2.49 1.03
N SER A 29 -8.19 1.30 1.63
CA SER A 29 -7.06 0.68 2.33
C SER A 29 -6.82 -0.70 1.74
N TYR A 30 -5.57 -1.00 1.43
CA TYR A 30 -5.13 -2.30 0.92
C TYR A 30 -4.02 -2.88 1.81
N ALA A 31 -3.90 -4.20 1.87
CA ALA A 31 -2.72 -4.84 2.46
C ALA A 31 -1.50 -4.69 1.54
N ASP A 32 -0.33 -4.41 2.11
CA ASP A 32 0.93 -4.48 1.35
C ASP A 32 1.42 -5.92 1.17
N LEU A 33 2.37 -6.12 0.26
CA LEU A 33 2.88 -7.45 -0.07
C LEU A 33 3.53 -8.18 1.14
N PRO A 34 4.34 -7.51 2.00
CA PRO A 34 4.83 -8.12 3.23
C PRO A 34 3.73 -8.60 4.17
N THR A 35 2.68 -7.78 4.39
CA THR A 35 1.54 -8.17 5.24
C THR A 35 0.83 -9.39 4.68
N ILE A 36 0.63 -9.44 3.36
CA ILE A 36 0.03 -10.62 2.71
C ILE A 36 0.89 -11.86 2.97
N PHE A 37 2.21 -11.75 2.83
CA PHE A 37 3.15 -12.87 3.01
C PHE A 37 3.18 -13.40 4.44
N GLU A 38 3.11 -12.53 5.45
CA GLU A 38 3.03 -12.92 6.86
C GLU A 38 1.83 -13.85 7.12
N VAL A 39 0.70 -13.59 6.45
CA VAL A 39 -0.52 -14.39 6.59
C VAL A 39 -0.49 -15.66 5.75
N ILE A 40 -0.15 -15.57 4.47
CA ILE A 40 -0.33 -16.69 3.54
C ILE A 40 0.78 -17.73 3.62
N ASN A 41 2.03 -17.36 3.94
CA ASN A 41 3.15 -18.31 3.86
C ASN A 41 3.02 -19.52 4.80
N PRO A 42 2.60 -19.35 6.08
CA PRO A 42 2.34 -20.49 6.96
C PRO A 42 1.22 -21.41 6.42
N LEU A 43 0.16 -20.82 5.85
CA LEU A 43 -0.97 -21.57 5.30
C LEU A 43 -0.60 -22.29 3.99
N LEU A 44 0.12 -21.64 3.08
CA LEU A 44 0.65 -22.27 1.86
C LEU A 44 1.48 -23.50 2.22
N LYS A 45 2.39 -23.37 3.20
CA LYS A 45 3.17 -24.50 3.72
C LYS A 45 2.29 -25.61 4.28
N LYS A 46 1.27 -25.26 5.09
CA LYS A 46 0.34 -26.23 5.69
C LYS A 46 -0.40 -27.06 4.64
N TYR A 47 -0.79 -26.45 3.53
CA TYR A 47 -1.57 -27.11 2.47
C TYR A 47 -0.73 -27.61 1.29
N GLY A 48 0.60 -27.62 1.43
CA GLY A 48 1.48 -28.11 0.35
C GLY A 48 1.42 -27.25 -0.91
N LEU A 49 1.12 -25.96 -0.78
CA LEU A 49 1.06 -25.00 -1.87
C LEU A 49 2.31 -24.13 -1.91
N GLY A 50 2.65 -23.67 -3.10
CA GLY A 50 3.67 -22.64 -3.32
C GLY A 50 3.30 -21.76 -4.51
N PHE A 51 4.05 -20.70 -4.71
CA PHE A 51 3.87 -19.84 -5.88
C PHE A 51 5.18 -19.26 -6.41
N THR A 52 5.15 -18.83 -7.67
CA THR A 52 6.19 -18.00 -8.28
C THR A 52 5.56 -16.92 -9.16
N GLN A 53 6.26 -15.79 -9.31
CA GLN A 53 5.85 -14.68 -10.16
C GLN A 53 7.03 -14.26 -11.04
N LEU A 54 6.99 -14.71 -12.29
CA LEU A 54 8.05 -14.49 -13.26
C LEU A 54 7.75 -13.23 -14.08
N ILE A 55 8.75 -12.37 -14.26
CA ILE A 55 8.65 -11.24 -15.20
C ILE A 55 9.05 -11.76 -16.58
N ASN A 56 8.08 -11.90 -17.47
CA ASN A 56 8.25 -12.43 -18.82
C ASN A 56 7.98 -11.32 -19.83
N GLY A 57 9.05 -10.62 -20.22
CA GLY A 57 8.95 -9.46 -21.11
C GLY A 57 8.10 -8.36 -20.49
N GLN A 58 6.93 -8.13 -21.08
CA GLN A 58 5.98 -7.09 -20.66
C GLN A 58 4.83 -7.64 -19.80
N SER A 59 5.00 -8.82 -19.20
CA SER A 59 3.96 -9.46 -18.39
C SER A 59 4.54 -10.10 -17.13
N ILE A 60 3.69 -10.33 -16.14
CA ILE A 60 3.97 -11.13 -14.96
C ILE A 60 3.20 -12.43 -15.07
N LYS A 61 3.91 -13.57 -15.08
CA LYS A 61 3.32 -14.90 -15.01
C LYS A 61 3.29 -15.35 -13.55
N THR A 62 2.11 -15.44 -12.97
CA THR A 62 1.87 -16.01 -11.63
C THR A 62 1.54 -17.49 -11.77
N ILE A 63 2.26 -18.34 -11.05
CA ILE A 63 2.04 -19.79 -11.01
C ILE A 63 1.83 -20.19 -9.57
N ILE A 64 0.69 -20.78 -9.25
CA ILE A 64 0.43 -21.51 -8.01
C ILE A 64 0.67 -22.98 -8.30
N PHE A 65 1.36 -23.69 -7.40
CA PHE A 65 1.66 -25.10 -7.58
C PHE A 65 1.40 -25.89 -6.31
N HIS A 66 1.00 -27.14 -6.47
CA HIS A 66 0.89 -28.10 -5.38
C HIS A 66 2.15 -28.98 -5.36
N ILE A 67 2.85 -28.99 -4.24
CA ILE A 67 4.20 -29.56 -4.11
C ILE A 67 4.19 -31.07 -4.39
N GLU A 68 3.21 -31.79 -3.85
CA GLU A 68 3.18 -33.25 -3.93
C GLU A 68 2.73 -33.77 -5.30
N SER A 69 1.71 -33.13 -5.90
CA SER A 69 1.18 -33.56 -7.21
C SER A 69 1.91 -32.95 -8.41
N GLY A 70 2.61 -31.83 -8.22
CA GLY A 70 3.21 -31.05 -9.31
C GLY A 70 2.20 -30.30 -10.18
N GLU A 71 0.91 -30.35 -9.85
CA GLU A 71 -0.14 -29.63 -10.57
C GLU A 71 0.02 -28.11 -10.40
N THR A 72 -0.30 -27.36 -11.45
CA THR A 72 -0.17 -25.90 -11.48
C THR A 72 -1.45 -25.18 -11.90
N LEU A 73 -1.61 -23.97 -11.40
CA LEU A 73 -2.58 -22.97 -11.85
C LEU A 73 -1.80 -21.73 -12.26
N GLU A 74 -2.00 -21.28 -13.49
CA GLU A 74 -1.23 -20.19 -14.08
C GLU A 74 -2.12 -19.02 -14.48
N SER A 75 -1.60 -17.81 -14.30
CA SER A 75 -2.21 -16.57 -14.78
C SER A 75 -1.12 -15.64 -15.30
N THR A 76 -1.43 -14.89 -16.36
CA THR A 76 -0.55 -13.88 -16.95
C THR A 76 -1.21 -12.52 -16.81
N THR A 77 -0.46 -11.54 -16.31
CA THR A 77 -0.91 -10.16 -16.13
C THR A 77 0.00 -9.23 -16.91
N ASP A 78 -0.55 -8.48 -17.86
CA ASP A 78 0.23 -7.53 -18.65
C ASP A 78 0.64 -6.33 -17.80
N ILE A 79 1.88 -5.88 -18.01
CA ILE A 79 2.42 -4.68 -17.40
C ILE A 79 1.99 -3.49 -18.27
N PRO A 80 1.26 -2.50 -17.73
CA PRO A 80 0.89 -1.31 -18.47
C PRO A 80 2.12 -0.59 -19.04
N GLN A 81 2.09 -0.33 -20.33
CA GLN A 81 3.15 0.41 -21.03
C GLN A 81 2.81 1.89 -21.09
N ASN A 82 3.82 2.75 -21.19
CA ASN A 82 3.67 4.21 -21.33
C ASN A 82 2.94 4.90 -20.16
N VAL A 83 2.97 4.31 -18.97
CA VAL A 83 2.54 4.99 -17.76
C VAL A 83 3.61 6.01 -17.38
N ALA A 84 3.22 7.26 -17.20
CA ALA A 84 4.10 8.31 -16.67
C ALA A 84 3.52 8.81 -15.36
N LEU A 85 4.30 8.72 -14.28
CA LEU A 85 3.95 9.29 -13.00
C LEU A 85 4.81 10.53 -12.76
N ALA A 86 4.16 11.65 -12.43
CA ALA A 86 4.86 12.87 -12.11
C ALA A 86 5.88 12.58 -10.99
N LYS A 87 7.16 12.91 -11.24
CA LYS A 87 8.31 12.75 -10.30
C LYS A 87 8.94 11.36 -10.22
N MET A 88 8.63 10.44 -11.14
CA MET A 88 9.33 9.16 -11.26
C MET A 88 9.99 9.01 -12.63
N ASN A 89 11.20 8.44 -12.66
CA ASN A 89 11.82 7.98 -13.92
C ASN A 89 11.23 6.64 -14.38
N ASP A 90 11.50 6.25 -15.63
CA ASP A 90 10.92 5.05 -16.24
C ASP A 90 11.17 3.77 -15.44
N PHE A 91 12.36 3.59 -14.86
CA PHE A 91 12.67 2.43 -14.02
C PHE A 91 11.88 2.42 -12.72
N GLN A 92 11.67 3.59 -12.11
CA GLN A 92 10.87 3.73 -10.89
C GLN A 92 9.39 3.47 -11.17
N VAL A 93 8.87 3.96 -12.31
CA VAL A 93 7.50 3.67 -12.74
C VAL A 93 7.33 2.17 -12.96
N LEU A 94 8.25 1.53 -13.70
CA LEU A 94 8.22 0.10 -13.94
C LEU A 94 8.29 -0.72 -12.64
N GLY A 95 9.21 -0.37 -11.73
CA GLY A 95 9.34 -1.04 -10.43
C GLY A 95 8.08 -0.91 -9.56
N SER A 96 7.43 0.25 -9.61
CA SER A 96 6.16 0.50 -8.92
C SER A 96 5.03 -0.32 -9.54
N ALA A 97 4.94 -0.37 -10.87
CA ALA A 97 3.96 -1.17 -11.60
C ALA A 97 4.12 -2.67 -11.30
N ILE A 98 5.36 -3.20 -11.33
CA ILE A 98 5.64 -4.60 -11.01
C ILE A 98 5.22 -4.93 -9.58
N THR A 99 5.61 -4.11 -8.60
CA THR A 99 5.23 -4.31 -7.19
C THR A 99 3.71 -4.36 -7.02
N TYR A 100 3.00 -3.43 -7.67
CA TYR A 100 1.54 -3.37 -7.65
C TYR A 100 0.93 -4.64 -8.26
N LEU A 101 1.31 -4.99 -9.49
CA LEU A 101 0.75 -6.13 -10.21
C LEU A 101 1.05 -7.47 -9.54
N ARG A 102 2.23 -7.64 -8.92
CA ARG A 102 2.55 -8.84 -8.15
C ARG A 102 1.57 -9.04 -6.99
N ARG A 103 1.19 -7.98 -6.30
CA ARG A 103 0.16 -8.07 -5.25
C ARG A 103 -1.20 -8.50 -5.81
N TYR A 104 -1.69 -7.82 -6.84
CA TYR A 104 -3.04 -8.09 -7.37
C TYR A 104 -3.14 -9.46 -8.04
N SER A 105 -2.15 -9.83 -8.85
CA SER A 105 -2.13 -11.14 -9.52
C SER A 105 -2.04 -12.29 -8.52
N LEU A 106 -1.26 -12.16 -7.45
CA LEU A 106 -1.20 -13.17 -6.39
C LEU A 106 -2.50 -13.24 -5.60
N SER A 107 -3.05 -12.09 -5.20
CA SER A 107 -4.29 -12.03 -4.43
C SER A 107 -5.47 -12.62 -5.22
N SER A 108 -5.54 -12.30 -6.51
CA SER A 108 -6.52 -12.88 -7.44
C SER A 108 -6.33 -14.40 -7.59
N ALA A 109 -5.10 -14.86 -7.85
CA ALA A 109 -4.82 -16.29 -8.04
C ALA A 109 -5.12 -17.16 -6.80
N LEU A 110 -4.92 -16.60 -5.60
CA LEU A 110 -5.18 -17.28 -4.34
C LEU A 110 -6.58 -17.02 -3.76
N GLY A 111 -7.36 -16.09 -4.33
CA GLY A 111 -8.67 -15.71 -3.82
C GLY A 111 -8.62 -14.94 -2.49
N LEU A 112 -7.61 -14.10 -2.29
CA LEU A 112 -7.43 -13.32 -1.07
C LEU A 112 -8.33 -12.07 -1.09
N VAL A 113 -8.92 -11.75 0.06
CA VAL A 113 -9.59 -10.46 0.29
C VAL A 113 -8.61 -9.55 1.03
N THR A 114 -8.04 -8.57 0.32
CA THR A 114 -6.98 -7.68 0.83
C THR A 114 -7.39 -6.22 0.99
N ASP A 115 -8.56 -5.87 0.46
CA ASP A 115 -9.03 -4.48 0.33
C ASP A 115 -10.34 -4.32 1.12
N ILE A 116 -10.58 -3.10 1.61
CA ILE A 116 -11.88 -2.71 2.18
C ILE A 116 -12.69 -2.09 1.03
N ASP A 117 -13.70 -2.81 0.57
CA ASP A 117 -14.69 -2.30 -0.39
C ASP A 117 -15.68 -1.38 0.35
N ASN A 118 -15.51 -0.06 0.19
CA ASN A 118 -16.39 0.94 0.79
C ASN A 118 -17.62 1.26 -0.09
N ASP A 119 -17.82 0.60 -1.24
CA ASP A 119 -18.89 0.96 -2.19
C ASP A 119 -20.27 0.38 -1.81
N ALA A 120 -20.36 -0.41 -0.73
CA ALA A 120 -21.60 -1.10 -0.32
C ALA A 120 -22.14 -0.73 1.08
N SER A 121 -21.82 0.44 1.64
CA SER A 121 -22.46 0.88 2.89
C SER A 121 -22.77 2.36 2.90
N GLY A 122 -23.93 2.69 2.33
CA GLY A 122 -24.73 3.82 2.80
C GLY A 122 -25.20 3.55 4.22
N GLU A 123 -24.30 3.66 5.19
CA GLU A 123 -24.58 3.90 6.61
C GLU A 123 -23.25 4.26 7.28
N GLN A 124 -23.11 5.53 7.64
CA GLN A 124 -22.01 6.01 8.47
C GLN A 124 -22.08 5.30 9.83
N LEU A 125 -21.29 4.24 10.00
CA LEU A 125 -21.00 3.75 11.34
C LEU A 125 -20.20 4.82 12.06
N LYS A 126 -20.87 5.45 13.03
CA LYS A 126 -20.30 6.44 13.95
C LYS A 126 -19.04 5.85 14.56
N LYS A 127 -17.91 6.53 14.34
CA LYS A 127 -16.62 6.22 14.95
C LYS A 127 -16.75 6.36 16.47
N GLU A 128 -16.63 5.26 17.20
CA GLU A 128 -16.22 5.32 18.60
C GLU A 128 -14.69 5.51 18.66
N PRO A 129 -14.18 6.33 19.60
CA PRO A 129 -12.76 6.64 19.67
C PRO A 129 -12.00 5.47 20.30
N ILE A 130 -11.27 4.69 19.49
CA ILE A 130 -10.31 3.74 20.03
C ILE A 130 -9.02 4.49 20.38
N ASN A 131 -8.64 4.35 21.65
CA ASN A 131 -7.47 4.91 22.30
C ASN A 131 -6.19 4.41 21.61
N VAL A 132 -5.57 5.25 20.77
CA VAL A 132 -4.31 4.92 20.07
C VAL A 132 -3.15 5.27 20.99
N ALA A 133 -2.36 4.28 21.40
CA ALA A 133 -1.04 4.52 21.96
C ALA A 133 -0.22 5.36 20.96
N LYS A 134 0.49 6.37 21.47
CA LYS A 134 1.21 7.41 20.72
C LYS A 134 2.15 6.80 19.67
N ASN A 135 1.70 6.72 18.41
CA ASN A 135 2.59 6.51 17.27
C ASN A 135 3.29 7.83 16.96
N GLU A 136 4.61 7.88 17.12
CA GLU A 136 5.41 9.02 16.66
C GLU A 136 5.40 9.09 15.12
N PRO A 137 5.41 10.29 14.52
CA PRO A 137 5.44 10.45 13.07
C PRO A 137 6.69 9.78 12.47
N THR A 138 6.57 9.13 11.31
CA THR A 138 7.70 8.51 10.60
C THR A 138 8.34 9.42 9.55
N ASP A 139 7.57 10.34 8.98
CA ASP A 139 7.97 11.12 7.80
C ASP A 139 8.46 12.53 8.14
N TRP A 140 9.53 12.98 7.51
CA TRP A 140 10.07 14.33 7.70
C TRP A 140 9.37 15.36 6.81
N ILE A 141 8.98 16.50 7.38
CA ILE A 141 8.56 17.66 6.60
C ILE A 141 9.77 18.53 6.22
N ASN A 142 9.89 18.83 4.94
CA ASN A 142 10.87 19.79 4.41
C ASN A 142 10.13 20.78 3.51
N LEU A 143 10.26 22.08 3.78
CA LEU A 143 9.61 23.13 3.00
C LEU A 143 10.37 23.47 1.72
N PHE A 144 11.68 23.29 1.75
CA PHE A 144 12.55 23.49 0.59
C PHE A 144 13.35 22.22 0.28
N ASP A 145 13.65 21.99 -0.99
CA ASP A 145 14.58 20.96 -1.41
C ASP A 145 16.05 21.39 -1.18
N LYS A 146 17.00 20.51 -1.52
CA LYS A 146 18.44 20.80 -1.35
C LYS A 146 18.94 21.93 -2.25
N GLN A 147 18.17 22.31 -3.26
CA GLN A 147 18.47 23.37 -4.22
C GLN A 147 17.75 24.69 -3.84
N GLY A 148 16.95 24.69 -2.78
CA GLY A 148 16.20 25.86 -2.30
C GLY A 148 14.84 26.06 -2.97
N ASN A 149 14.35 25.09 -3.75
CA ASN A 149 13.03 25.18 -4.37
C ASN A 149 11.92 24.74 -3.40
N GLU A 150 10.75 25.34 -3.51
CA GLU A 150 9.56 24.97 -2.74
C GLU A 150 9.15 23.52 -2.99
N THR A 151 8.93 22.77 -1.91
CA THR A 151 8.41 21.40 -2.01
C THR A 151 6.88 21.39 -2.07
N ILE A 152 6.32 20.20 -2.32
CA ILE A 152 4.87 19.98 -2.23
C ILE A 152 4.32 20.36 -0.84
N ALA A 153 5.11 20.15 0.22
CA ALA A 153 4.69 20.49 1.57
C ALA A 153 4.50 22.01 1.72
N PHE A 154 5.40 22.80 1.16
CA PHE A 154 5.27 24.26 1.12
C PHE A 154 4.01 24.68 0.34
N THR A 155 3.84 24.20 -0.89
CA THR A 155 2.68 24.54 -1.72
C THR A 155 1.36 24.18 -1.03
N ASN A 156 1.30 23.02 -0.38
CA ASN A 156 0.10 22.57 0.32
C ASN A 156 -0.20 23.42 1.56
N LEU A 157 0.81 23.79 2.35
CA LEU A 157 0.62 24.69 3.49
C LEU A 157 0.17 26.09 3.04
N SER A 158 0.82 26.65 2.02
CA SER A 158 0.45 27.96 1.44
C SER A 158 -1.00 27.98 1.00
N LYS A 159 -1.43 26.94 0.26
CA LYS A 159 -2.81 26.83 -0.20
C LYS A 159 -3.79 26.67 0.95
N ALA A 160 -3.47 25.83 1.94
CA ALA A 160 -4.36 25.59 3.06
C ALA A 160 -4.55 26.85 3.92
N ILE A 161 -3.50 27.65 4.11
CA ILE A 161 -3.57 28.93 4.84
C ILE A 161 -4.34 29.98 4.03
N ALA A 162 -4.14 30.02 2.71
CA ALA A 162 -4.93 30.88 1.82
C ALA A 162 -6.43 30.51 1.84
N ASP A 163 -6.74 29.22 2.00
CA ASP A 163 -8.11 28.70 2.18
C ASP A 163 -8.65 28.91 3.61
N GLY A 164 -7.94 29.67 4.46
CA GLY A 164 -8.36 30.05 5.81
C GLY A 164 -8.08 29.01 6.90
N LYS A 165 -7.30 27.96 6.63
CA LYS A 165 -6.90 26.99 7.66
C LYS A 165 -5.72 27.51 8.47
N THR A 166 -5.83 27.42 9.79
CA THR A 166 -4.75 27.73 10.72
C THR A 166 -3.99 26.46 11.10
N TYR A 167 -2.67 26.50 11.05
CA TYR A 167 -1.80 25.44 11.57
C TYR A 167 -1.06 25.92 12.80
N THR A 168 -0.79 24.99 13.72
CA THR A 168 0.15 25.19 14.83
C THR A 168 1.33 24.26 14.67
N LEU A 169 2.48 24.61 15.26
CA LEU A 169 3.66 23.74 15.20
C LEU A 169 3.38 22.38 15.85
N LYS A 170 2.54 22.39 16.89
CA LYS A 170 2.02 21.17 17.53
C LYS A 170 1.26 20.29 16.54
N SER A 171 0.30 20.85 15.79
CA SER A 171 -0.50 20.10 14.81
C SER A 171 0.34 19.52 13.66
N ILE A 172 1.48 20.15 13.35
CA ILE A 172 2.42 19.66 12.34
C ILE A 172 3.26 18.52 12.91
N ARG A 173 3.74 18.65 14.15
CA ARG A 173 4.50 17.59 14.85
C ARG A 173 3.67 16.34 15.17
N GLU A 174 2.35 16.46 15.21
CA GLU A 174 1.46 15.29 15.30
C GLU A 174 1.45 14.46 14.00
N LYS A 175 1.85 15.05 12.87
CA LYS A 175 1.79 14.41 11.54
C LYS A 175 3.16 14.14 10.92
N TYR A 176 4.17 14.93 11.26
CA TYR A 176 5.50 14.88 10.66
C TYR A 176 6.60 15.03 11.70
N LYS A 177 7.75 14.39 11.44
CA LYS A 177 9.02 14.75 12.09
C LYS A 177 9.44 16.13 11.57
N VAL A 178 9.72 17.04 12.48
CA VAL A 178 10.12 18.42 12.18
C VAL A 178 11.56 18.63 12.61
N SER A 179 12.44 18.96 11.68
CA SER A 179 13.83 19.30 11.98
C SER A 179 13.93 20.73 12.49
N LYS A 180 15.07 21.11 13.11
CA LYS A 180 15.31 22.51 13.52
C LYS A 180 15.21 23.47 12.33
N GLN A 181 15.66 23.05 11.15
CA GLN A 181 15.57 23.84 9.93
C GLN A 181 14.11 23.97 9.48
N ALA A 182 13.38 22.86 9.41
CA ALA A 182 11.98 22.87 9.00
C ALA A 182 11.08 23.69 9.95
N GLU A 183 11.35 23.66 11.25
CA GLU A 183 10.68 24.51 12.24
C GLU A 183 10.92 26.00 11.99
N LYS A 184 12.17 26.38 11.72
CA LYS A 184 12.53 27.75 11.36
C LYS A 184 11.80 28.19 10.09
N ASP A 185 11.82 27.34 9.05
CA ASP A 185 11.17 27.64 7.77
C ASP A 185 9.65 27.81 7.96
N LEU A 186 9.02 26.98 8.80
CA LEU A 186 7.58 27.06 9.12
C LEU A 186 7.22 28.36 9.85
N LEU A 187 8.06 28.79 10.79
CA LEU A 187 7.87 30.04 11.53
C LEU A 187 8.04 31.26 10.63
N GLU A 188 9.06 31.26 9.78
CA GLU A 188 9.41 32.38 8.89
C GLU A 188 8.40 32.58 7.76
N HIS A 189 7.86 31.50 7.17
CA HIS A 189 7.03 31.59 5.96
C HIS A 189 5.53 31.48 6.21
N PHE A 190 5.11 30.93 7.35
CA PHE A 190 3.70 30.61 7.59
C PHE A 190 3.12 31.20 8.88
N ASN A 191 3.89 31.99 9.65
CA ASN A 191 3.45 32.61 10.92
C ASN A 191 2.78 31.61 11.88
N ILE A 192 3.26 30.37 11.90
CA ILE A 192 2.70 29.26 12.67
C ILE A 192 3.21 29.35 14.11
N SER A 193 2.33 29.43 15.11
CA SER A 193 2.69 29.36 16.55
C SER A 193 2.67 27.93 17.10
#